data_AF-A0A2E9LP17-F1
#
_entry.id   AF-A0A2E9LP17-F1
#
_cell.length_a   1.000
_cell.length_b   1.000
_cell.length_c   1.000
_cell.angle_alpha   90.00
_cell.angle_beta   90.00
_cell.angle_gamma   90.00
#
_symmetry.space_group_name_H-M   'P 1'
#
loop_
_entity.id
_entity.type
_entity.pdbx_description
1 polymer ?
#
loop_
_entity_poly.entity_id
_entity_poly.type
_entity_poly.pdbx_seq_one_letter_code
_entity_poly.pdbx_strand_id
1 'polypeptide(L)'
;MEFELNHGTPVLAPIDMVLVGFDNRTADYRTNPEGERQSPFDDLELCFESASPEWPGMFICTYHLATSPLLLGHNQNTSCSQVEEWVGTFQAEGHIFFEFDDYLSPEVGNATSCNGLLGRSVNRGDPIGFAGSVGTHSMAPFRFKVAHTSINPTVETGNPNLHWVQPGSFFYWKCFGPNTDFPSGVLAYPFPCDGHQLPPEQYDLDFKYAP
;
A
#
# COMPACT_ATOMS: atom_id res chain seq x y z
N MET A 1 10.16 4.12 3.33
CA MET A 1 10.38 5.47 2.77
C MET A 1 9.07 6.19 2.91
N GLU A 2 9.07 7.36 3.53
CA GLU A 2 7.85 8.13 3.79
C GLU A 2 7.83 9.31 2.83
N PHE A 3 6.71 9.48 2.14
CA PHE A 3 6.47 10.61 1.27
C PHE A 3 5.34 11.43 1.89
N GLU A 4 5.65 12.66 2.31
CA GLU A 4 4.60 13.62 2.68
C GLU A 4 3.87 14.03 1.40
N LEU A 5 2.58 13.77 1.38
CA LEU A 5 1.70 14.02 0.25
C LEU A 5 0.43 14.66 0.77
N ASN A 6 -0.20 15.52 -0.02
CA ASN A 6 -1.51 16.03 0.36
C ASN A 6 -2.52 14.88 0.44
N HIS A 7 -3.47 14.96 1.37
CA HIS A 7 -4.52 13.96 1.51
C HIS A 7 -5.27 13.81 0.17
N GLY A 8 -5.55 12.57 -0.22
CA GLY A 8 -6.18 12.24 -1.49
C GLY A 8 -5.25 12.30 -2.70
N THR A 9 -3.95 12.54 -2.52
CA THR A 9 -3.00 12.46 -3.65
C THR A 9 -2.95 11.02 -4.16
N PRO A 10 -3.10 10.80 -5.49
CA PRO A 10 -2.98 9.46 -6.06
C PRO A 10 -1.59 8.86 -5.81
N VAL A 11 -1.60 7.64 -5.31
CA VAL A 11 -0.43 6.80 -5.10
C VAL A 11 -0.34 5.85 -6.27
N LEU A 12 0.84 5.80 -6.90
CA LEU A 12 1.07 5.07 -8.15
C LEU A 12 1.91 3.82 -7.92
N ALA A 13 1.67 2.80 -8.75
CA ALA A 13 2.49 1.60 -8.80
C ALA A 13 3.94 1.94 -9.25
N PRO A 14 4.97 1.63 -8.45
CA PRO A 14 6.36 1.92 -8.82
C PRO A 14 6.89 0.96 -9.92
N ILE A 15 6.24 -0.19 -10.09
CA ILE A 15 6.56 -1.24 -11.04
C ILE A 15 5.32 -2.07 -11.32
N ASP A 16 5.34 -2.88 -12.38
CA ASP A 16 4.31 -3.87 -12.63
C ASP A 16 4.26 -4.87 -11.48
N MET A 17 3.07 -5.07 -10.91
CA MET A 17 2.89 -5.85 -9.70
C MET A 17 1.47 -6.40 -9.59
N VAL A 18 1.26 -7.35 -8.67
CA VAL A 18 0.00 -8.03 -8.44
C VAL A 18 -0.42 -7.83 -6.99
N LEU A 19 -1.68 -7.43 -6.76
CA LEU A 19 -2.21 -7.31 -5.39
C LEU A 19 -2.26 -8.71 -4.75
N VAL A 20 -1.58 -8.89 -3.63
CA VAL A 20 -1.53 -10.18 -2.91
C VAL A 20 -2.19 -10.14 -1.53
N GLY A 21 -2.39 -8.96 -0.95
CA GLY A 21 -3.09 -8.83 0.32
C GLY A 21 -3.46 -7.38 0.67
N PHE A 22 -4.34 -7.23 1.65
CA PHE A 22 -4.69 -5.95 2.25
C PHE A 22 -4.98 -6.10 3.75
N ASP A 23 -4.84 -4.99 4.47
CA ASP A 23 -5.20 -4.83 5.88
C ASP A 23 -5.89 -3.46 6.05
N ASN A 24 -7.20 -3.48 6.29
CA ASN A 24 -7.95 -2.28 6.62
C ASN A 24 -7.92 -2.07 8.13
N ARG A 25 -7.14 -1.08 8.55
CA ARG A 25 -7.04 -0.62 9.94
C ARG A 25 -7.59 0.79 10.11
N THR A 26 -8.33 1.30 9.13
CA THR A 26 -8.85 2.67 9.15
C THR A 26 -9.77 2.89 10.35
N ALA A 27 -9.58 4.02 11.05
CA ALA A 27 -10.41 4.42 12.18
C ALA A 27 -10.61 5.95 12.23
N ASP A 28 -11.65 6.41 12.93
CA ASP A 28 -11.85 7.84 13.17
C ASP A 28 -10.67 8.42 13.97
N TYR A 29 -10.12 7.63 14.90
CA TYR A 29 -8.95 8.01 15.67
C TYR A 29 -8.15 6.82 16.21
N ARG A 30 -6.93 7.12 16.66
CA ARG A 30 -6.10 6.26 17.50
C ARG A 30 -5.70 7.01 18.76
N THR A 31 -5.74 6.34 19.91
CA THR A 31 -5.10 6.83 21.14
C THR A 31 -3.73 6.17 21.28
N ASN A 32 -2.65 6.95 21.33
CA ASN A 32 -1.31 6.41 21.55
C ASN A 32 -1.12 5.99 23.04
N PRO A 33 -0.05 5.24 23.38
CA PRO A 33 0.22 4.84 24.76
C PRO A 33 0.35 6.00 25.75
N GLU A 34 0.72 7.19 25.27
CA GLU A 34 0.81 8.43 26.04
C GLU A 34 -0.54 9.14 26.27
N GLY A 35 -1.63 8.62 25.68
CA GLY A 35 -2.99 9.16 25.79
C GLY A 35 -3.32 10.28 24.80
N GLU A 36 -2.44 10.56 23.84
CA GLU A 36 -2.68 11.52 22.76
C GLU A 36 -3.55 10.89 21.67
N ARG A 37 -4.58 11.63 21.26
CA ARG A 37 -5.50 11.22 20.20
C ARG A 37 -5.03 11.74 18.85
N GLN A 38 -4.81 10.83 17.91
CA GLN A 38 -4.53 11.12 16.50
C GLN A 38 -5.81 10.92 15.69
N SER A 39 -6.23 11.94 14.94
CA SER A 39 -7.43 11.88 14.09
C SER A 39 -7.25 12.81 12.87
N PRO A 40 -7.59 12.36 11.64
CA PRO A 40 -8.07 11.02 11.31
C PRO A 40 -6.98 9.93 11.50
N PHE A 41 -7.37 8.66 11.41
CA PHE A 41 -6.43 7.54 11.39
C PHE A 41 -6.68 6.68 10.14
N ASP A 42 -6.30 7.22 8.99
CA ASP A 42 -6.33 6.48 7.73
C ASP A 42 -5.19 5.45 7.74
N ASP A 43 -5.55 4.16 7.74
CA ASP A 43 -4.57 3.08 7.85
C ASP A 43 -5.00 1.86 7.03
N LEU A 44 -5.43 2.10 5.80
CA LEU A 44 -5.52 1.05 4.81
C LEU A 44 -4.11 0.72 4.28
N GLU A 45 -3.78 -0.57 4.32
CA GLU A 45 -2.55 -1.13 3.76
C GLU A 45 -2.86 -2.09 2.61
N LEU A 46 -2.04 -2.01 1.56
CA LEU A 46 -2.05 -2.93 0.43
C LEU A 46 -0.66 -3.52 0.23
N CYS A 47 -0.60 -4.82 -0.02
CA CYS A 47 0.62 -5.54 -0.31
C CYS A 47 0.57 -6.19 -1.68
N PHE A 48 1.67 -6.06 -2.41
CA PHE A 48 1.83 -6.49 -3.78
C PHE A 48 3.07 -7.38 -3.94
N GLU A 49 3.01 -8.30 -4.89
CA GLU A 49 4.17 -9.03 -5.40
C GLU A 49 4.60 -8.44 -6.74
N SER A 50 5.90 -8.22 -6.91
CA SER A 50 6.49 -7.76 -8.17
C SER A 50 6.21 -8.75 -9.29
N ALA A 51 5.66 -8.25 -10.40
CA ALA A 51 5.52 -8.99 -11.65
C ALA A 51 6.75 -8.82 -12.56
N SER A 52 7.72 -7.98 -12.16
CA SER A 52 8.91 -7.72 -12.96
C SER A 52 9.90 -8.88 -12.88
N PRO A 53 10.43 -9.35 -14.02
CA PRO A 53 11.47 -10.37 -14.05
C PRO A 53 12.80 -9.87 -13.44
N GLU A 54 12.98 -8.56 -13.26
CA GLU A 54 14.18 -7.98 -12.64
C GLU A 54 14.17 -8.11 -11.12
N TRP A 55 12.98 -8.17 -10.52
CA TRP A 55 12.78 -8.24 -9.08
C TRP A 55 11.83 -9.40 -8.72
N PRO A 56 12.20 -10.66 -9.04
CA PRO A 56 11.36 -11.80 -8.72
C PRO A 56 11.27 -11.99 -7.20
N GLY A 57 10.05 -12.22 -6.69
CA GLY A 57 9.81 -12.41 -5.26
C GLY A 57 10.04 -11.16 -4.40
N MET A 58 10.09 -9.97 -5.03
CA MET A 58 10.04 -8.70 -4.30
C MET A 58 8.59 -8.40 -3.91
N PHE A 59 8.38 -8.03 -2.64
CA PHE A 59 7.10 -7.59 -2.13
C PHE A 59 7.12 -6.10 -1.80
N ILE A 60 6.00 -5.43 -2.05
CA ILE A 60 5.84 -3.99 -1.92
C ILE A 60 4.56 -3.76 -1.13
N CYS A 61 4.64 -3.12 0.03
CA CYS A 61 3.46 -2.71 0.77
C CYS A 61 3.42 -1.18 0.89
N THR A 62 2.23 -0.61 0.74
CA THR A 62 1.97 0.80 1.03
C THR A 62 0.82 0.90 2.01
N TYR A 63 0.92 1.82 2.97
CA TYR A 63 0.00 1.96 4.09
C TYR A 63 -0.29 3.43 4.39
N HIS A 64 -1.16 3.70 5.36
CA HIS A 64 -1.78 5.00 5.57
C HIS A 64 -2.50 5.54 4.32
N LEU A 65 -3.15 4.65 3.57
CA LEU A 65 -4.02 5.05 2.47
C LEU A 65 -5.40 5.45 3.02
N ALA A 66 -5.99 6.48 2.44
CA ALA A 66 -7.39 6.84 2.68
C ALA A 66 -8.35 5.85 2.03
N THR A 67 -8.03 5.39 0.82
CA THR A 67 -8.83 4.41 0.08
C THR A 67 -8.02 3.86 -1.10
N SER A 68 -8.56 2.86 -1.79
CA SER A 68 -7.92 2.26 -2.97
C SER A 68 -8.92 1.82 -4.05
N PRO A 69 -8.59 2.01 -5.35
CA PRO A 69 -9.34 1.42 -6.47
C PRO A 69 -9.34 -0.11 -6.49
N LEU A 70 -8.52 -0.75 -5.66
CA LEU A 70 -8.42 -2.20 -5.57
C LEU A 70 -9.30 -2.80 -4.47
N LEU A 71 -9.95 -1.99 -3.65
CA LEU A 71 -10.96 -2.41 -2.67
C LEU A 71 -12.30 -1.73 -2.98
N LEU A 72 -13.14 -2.42 -3.73
CA LEU A 72 -14.39 -1.86 -4.27
C LEU A 72 -15.50 -1.75 -3.21
N GLY A 73 -15.38 -2.46 -2.10
CA GLY A 73 -16.33 -2.42 -0.99
C GLY A 73 -15.91 -1.46 0.14
N HIS A 74 -14.65 -1.02 0.15
CA HIS A 74 -14.15 -0.09 1.15
C HIS A 74 -15.02 1.18 1.17
N ASN A 75 -15.48 1.62 2.35
CA ASN A 75 -16.39 2.78 2.54
C ASN A 75 -17.74 2.73 1.80
N GLN A 76 -18.06 1.67 1.07
CA GLN A 76 -19.40 1.41 0.51
C GLN A 76 -20.18 0.41 1.36
N ASN A 77 -19.46 -0.49 2.04
CA ASN A 77 -20.01 -1.45 2.97
C ASN A 77 -19.60 -1.08 4.39
N THR A 78 -20.56 -0.97 5.31
CA THR A 78 -20.29 -0.69 6.73
C THR A 78 -19.38 -1.73 7.39
N SER A 79 -19.33 -2.96 6.86
CA SER A 79 -18.41 -4.02 7.32
C SER A 79 -16.98 -3.86 6.81
N CYS A 80 -16.73 -2.96 5.85
CA CYS A 80 -15.39 -2.56 5.41
C CYS A 80 -15.28 -1.02 5.36
N SER A 81 -15.77 -0.37 6.40
CA SER A 81 -15.61 1.06 6.63
C SER A 81 -14.72 1.27 7.85
N GLN A 82 -14.28 2.51 8.06
CA GLN A 82 -13.55 2.86 9.28
C GLN A 82 -14.36 2.55 10.54
N VAL A 83 -13.67 2.15 11.59
CA VAL A 83 -14.27 2.00 12.92
C VAL A 83 -14.07 3.27 13.75
N GLU A 84 -14.68 3.33 14.94
CA GLU A 84 -14.51 4.49 15.82
C GLU A 84 -13.06 4.62 16.35
N GLU A 85 -12.53 3.59 17.00
CA GLU A 85 -11.17 3.64 17.58
C GLU A 85 -10.29 2.53 17.02
N TRP A 86 -9.06 2.90 16.66
CA TRP A 86 -8.04 1.97 16.23
C TRP A 86 -7.66 1.00 17.37
N VAL A 87 -7.82 -0.29 17.14
CA VAL A 87 -7.41 -1.37 18.06
C VAL A 87 -6.62 -2.48 17.35
N GLY A 88 -6.15 -2.22 16.12
CA GLY A 88 -5.36 -3.16 15.31
C GLY A 88 -6.06 -3.54 14.00
N THR A 89 -5.82 -4.77 13.55
CA THR A 89 -6.40 -5.34 12.32
C THR A 89 -7.89 -5.58 12.45
N PHE A 90 -8.69 -4.95 11.58
CA PHE A 90 -10.14 -5.16 11.51
C PHE A 90 -10.51 -6.09 10.38
N GLN A 91 -10.10 -5.77 9.15
CA GLN A 91 -10.37 -6.59 7.98
C GLN A 91 -9.09 -6.83 7.20
N ALA A 92 -8.73 -8.10 7.03
CA ALA A 92 -7.51 -8.48 6.36
C ALA A 92 -7.72 -9.76 5.56
N GLU A 93 -7.08 -9.85 4.39
CA GLU A 93 -7.08 -11.03 3.54
C GLU A 93 -5.81 -11.06 2.68
N GLY A 94 -5.27 -12.26 2.45
CA GLY A 94 -4.13 -12.45 1.56
C GLY A 94 -2.78 -12.29 2.28
N HIS A 95 -1.71 -12.07 1.52
CA HIS A 95 -0.35 -12.04 2.04
C HIS A 95 0.00 -10.67 2.62
N ILE A 96 0.31 -10.62 3.91
CA ILE A 96 0.60 -9.40 4.66
C ILE A 96 1.98 -9.51 5.30
N PHE A 97 2.68 -8.38 5.36
CA PHE A 97 4.08 -8.31 5.77
C PHE A 97 4.26 -7.33 6.94
N PHE A 98 4.63 -7.85 8.09
CA PHE A 98 4.96 -7.09 9.29
C PHE A 98 6.47 -7.08 9.53
N GLU A 99 6.89 -6.41 10.61
CA GLU A 99 8.32 -6.25 10.95
C GLU A 99 9.02 -7.61 11.04
N PHE A 100 8.43 -8.57 11.75
CA PHE A 100 9.00 -9.89 12.05
C PHE A 100 8.26 -11.06 11.39
N ASP A 101 7.05 -10.84 10.88
CA ASP A 101 6.18 -11.91 10.38
C ASP A 101 5.72 -11.67 8.94
N ASP A 102 5.79 -12.73 8.14
CA ASP A 102 5.20 -12.82 6.81
C ASP A 102 4.17 -13.94 6.82
N TYR A 103 2.89 -13.58 6.74
CA TYR A 103 1.85 -14.59 6.82
C TYR A 103 0.74 -14.36 5.80
N LEU A 104 0.15 -15.48 5.40
CA LEU A 104 -1.08 -15.50 4.65
C LEU A 104 -2.23 -15.32 5.63
N SER A 105 -2.76 -14.10 5.68
CA SER A 105 -3.95 -13.81 6.46
C SER A 105 -5.12 -14.60 5.88
N PRO A 106 -5.80 -15.43 6.70
CA PRO A 106 -7.14 -15.87 6.33
C PRO A 106 -8.07 -14.65 6.24
N GLU A 107 -9.29 -14.85 5.77
CA GLU A 107 -10.31 -13.80 5.85
C GLU A 107 -10.57 -13.45 7.32
N VAL A 108 -10.21 -12.22 7.72
CA VAL A 108 -10.44 -11.67 9.06
C VAL A 108 -11.52 -10.60 9.00
N GLY A 109 -12.43 -10.61 9.98
CA GLY A 109 -13.40 -9.52 10.20
C GLY A 109 -14.33 -9.19 9.03
N ASN A 110 -14.72 -10.20 8.24
CA ASN A 110 -15.56 -10.03 7.04
C ASN A 110 -14.85 -9.24 5.93
N ALA A 111 -13.56 -9.50 5.71
CA ALA A 111 -12.74 -8.88 4.67
C ALA A 111 -13.33 -9.05 3.26
N THR A 112 -14.13 -10.09 3.01
CA THR A 112 -14.87 -10.23 1.74
C THR A 112 -15.80 -9.03 1.45
N SER A 113 -16.30 -8.36 2.49
CA SER A 113 -17.09 -7.12 2.34
C SER A 113 -16.30 -5.94 1.76
N CYS A 114 -14.96 -5.98 1.83
CA CYS A 114 -14.08 -5.01 1.20
C CYS A 114 -14.00 -5.17 -0.32
N ASN A 115 -14.44 -6.32 -0.85
CA ASN A 115 -14.39 -6.66 -2.27
C ASN A 115 -13.00 -6.35 -2.86
N GLY A 116 -11.97 -6.89 -2.20
CA GLY A 116 -10.58 -6.73 -2.59
C GLY A 116 -10.27 -7.50 -3.86
N LEU A 117 -9.62 -6.84 -4.82
CA LEU A 117 -9.27 -7.43 -6.11
C LEU A 117 -7.97 -8.25 -6.02
N LEU A 118 -7.89 -9.20 -5.08
CA LEU A 118 -6.72 -10.07 -4.91
C LEU A 118 -6.39 -10.79 -6.22
N GLY A 119 -5.10 -10.82 -6.59
CA GLY A 119 -4.63 -11.34 -7.87
C GLY A 119 -4.72 -10.35 -9.04
N ARG A 120 -5.25 -9.14 -8.83
CA ARG A 120 -5.27 -8.10 -9.87
C ARG A 120 -3.88 -7.58 -10.16
N SER A 121 -3.48 -7.66 -11.42
CA SER A 121 -2.30 -6.98 -11.94
C SER A 121 -2.55 -5.48 -12.09
N VAL A 122 -1.55 -4.69 -11.73
CA VAL A 122 -1.44 -3.25 -11.99
C VAL A 122 -0.11 -2.99 -12.69
N ASN A 123 -0.12 -2.11 -13.67
CA ASN A 123 1.08 -1.71 -14.38
C ASN A 123 1.77 -0.55 -13.64
N ARG A 124 3.06 -0.37 -13.87
CA ARG A 124 3.80 0.81 -13.44
C ARG A 124 3.05 2.08 -13.84
N GLY A 125 2.84 2.97 -12.87
CA GLY A 125 2.14 4.24 -13.06
C GLY A 125 0.62 4.16 -12.91
N ASP A 126 0.03 2.96 -12.77
CA ASP A 126 -1.39 2.84 -12.45
C ASP A 126 -1.68 3.34 -11.03
N PRO A 127 -2.81 4.04 -10.78
CA PRO A 127 -3.25 4.38 -9.43
C PRO A 127 -3.57 3.12 -8.61
N ILE A 128 -2.97 3.01 -7.43
CA ILE A 128 -3.17 1.87 -6.51
C ILE A 128 -3.82 2.28 -5.20
N GLY A 129 -3.84 3.57 -4.89
CA GLY A 129 -4.36 4.09 -3.64
C GLY A 129 -4.37 5.60 -3.64
N PHE A 130 -4.84 6.17 -2.54
CA PHE A 130 -4.81 7.61 -2.30
C PHE A 130 -4.22 7.86 -0.92
N ALA A 131 -3.31 8.83 -0.82
CA ALA A 131 -2.64 9.17 0.43
C ALA A 131 -3.67 9.54 1.50
N GLY A 132 -3.59 8.90 2.66
CA GLY A 132 -4.41 9.19 3.83
C GLY A 132 -3.66 10.05 4.84
N SER A 133 -4.32 10.31 5.95
CA SER A 133 -3.83 11.14 7.04
C SER A 133 -3.87 10.42 8.38
N VAL A 134 -2.80 10.61 9.14
CA VAL A 134 -2.68 10.22 10.55
C VAL A 134 -2.45 11.49 11.35
N GLY A 135 -3.50 11.96 12.04
CA GLY A 135 -3.47 13.26 12.68
C GLY A 135 -3.24 14.39 11.66
N THR A 136 -2.20 15.20 11.89
CA THR A 136 -1.83 16.33 11.03
C THR A 136 -0.93 15.95 9.86
N HIS A 137 -0.50 14.69 9.76
CA HIS A 137 0.43 14.25 8.73
C HIS A 137 -0.30 13.42 7.68
N SER A 138 -0.16 13.83 6.42
CA SER A 138 -0.67 13.10 5.28
C SER A 138 0.49 12.48 4.50
N MET A 139 0.39 11.18 4.24
CA MET A 139 1.52 10.40 3.70
C MET A 139 1.07 9.13 3.00
N ALA A 140 1.94 8.60 2.15
CA ALA A 140 1.83 7.24 1.62
C ALA A 140 3.19 6.55 1.72
N PRO A 141 3.52 5.99 2.89
CA PRO A 141 4.75 5.23 3.06
C PRO A 141 4.77 3.96 2.22
N PHE A 142 5.97 3.59 1.78
CA PHE A 142 6.25 2.32 1.12
C PHE A 142 7.30 1.51 1.88
N ARG A 143 7.06 0.20 1.97
CA ARG A 143 7.97 -0.81 2.49
C ARG A 143 8.22 -1.88 1.42
N PHE A 144 9.45 -2.34 1.35
CA PHE A 144 9.90 -3.30 0.33
C PHE A 144 10.63 -4.46 1.01
N LYS A 145 10.21 -5.69 0.70
CA LYS A 145 10.96 -6.90 0.99
C LYS A 145 11.56 -7.47 -0.28
N VAL A 146 12.84 -7.79 -0.26
CA VAL A 146 13.54 -8.41 -1.39
C VAL A 146 14.08 -9.77 -0.99
N ALA A 147 14.07 -10.71 -1.94
CA ALA A 147 14.65 -12.02 -1.75
C ALA A 147 16.18 -11.95 -1.75
N HIS A 148 16.82 -12.66 -0.82
CA HIS A 148 18.25 -12.85 -0.77
C HIS A 148 18.62 -14.25 -0.27
N THR A 149 19.79 -14.75 -0.65
CA THR A 149 20.23 -16.11 -0.29
C THR A 149 20.57 -16.27 1.18
N SER A 150 20.88 -15.18 1.88
CA SER A 150 21.09 -15.20 3.32
C SER A 150 19.78 -15.26 4.09
N ILE A 151 19.82 -15.90 5.25
CA ILE A 151 18.71 -15.91 6.20
C ILE A 151 18.64 -14.56 6.91
N ASN A 152 17.44 -14.00 6.99
CA ASN A 152 17.11 -12.85 7.82
C ASN A 152 16.89 -13.34 9.27
N PRO A 153 17.75 -12.97 10.23
CA PRO A 153 17.63 -13.44 11.61
C PRO A 153 16.45 -12.84 12.37
N THR A 154 15.75 -11.83 11.82
CA THR A 154 14.61 -11.18 12.48
C THR A 154 13.27 -11.78 12.06
N VAL A 155 13.23 -12.66 11.05
CA VAL A 155 11.98 -13.30 10.64
C VAL A 155 11.64 -14.40 11.65
N GLU A 156 10.52 -14.23 12.34
CA GLU A 156 9.98 -15.22 13.27
C GLU A 156 9.06 -16.21 12.55
N THR A 157 8.19 -15.69 11.67
CA THR A 157 7.25 -16.49 10.87
C THR A 157 7.33 -16.13 9.39
N GLY A 158 7.26 -17.13 8.51
CA GLY A 158 7.17 -16.91 7.06
C GLY A 158 8.48 -17.19 6.32
N ASN A 159 8.78 -16.41 5.28
CA ASN A 159 9.93 -16.65 4.41
C ASN A 159 11.22 -16.04 4.99
N PRO A 160 12.17 -16.84 5.48
CA PRO A 160 13.38 -16.33 6.11
C PRO A 160 14.38 -15.71 5.11
N ASN A 161 14.13 -15.83 3.80
CA ASN A 161 14.97 -15.25 2.76
C ASN A 161 14.52 -13.86 2.31
N LEU A 162 13.47 -13.29 2.92
CA LEU A 162 13.04 -11.93 2.63
C LEU A 162 13.66 -10.92 3.61
N HIS A 163 14.15 -9.82 3.05
CA HIS A 163 14.83 -8.76 3.80
C HIS A 163 14.15 -7.42 3.55
N TRP A 164 13.81 -6.71 4.63
CA TRP A 164 13.38 -5.31 4.55
C TRP A 164 14.55 -4.46 4.05
N VAL A 165 14.28 -3.60 3.07
CA VAL A 165 15.29 -2.66 2.54
C VAL A 165 14.88 -1.22 2.75
N GLN A 166 15.87 -0.32 2.89
CA GLN A 166 15.64 1.12 2.88
C GLN A 166 15.47 1.59 1.43
N PRO A 167 14.25 1.93 0.97
CA PRO A 167 13.97 2.00 -0.47
C PRO A 167 14.75 3.11 -1.18
N GLY A 168 14.96 4.25 -0.53
CA GLY A 168 15.70 5.39 -1.11
C GLY A 168 17.18 5.10 -1.35
N SER A 169 17.78 4.21 -0.57
CA SER A 169 19.19 3.83 -0.71
C SER A 169 19.37 2.58 -1.57
N PHE A 170 18.36 1.71 -1.60
CA PHE A 170 18.43 0.41 -2.26
C PHE A 170 18.07 0.50 -3.76
N PHE A 171 17.09 1.33 -4.12
CA PHE A 171 16.63 1.45 -5.49
C PHE A 171 17.04 2.79 -6.13
N TYR A 172 17.17 2.77 -7.46
CA TYR A 172 17.17 3.99 -8.25
C TYR A 172 15.73 4.38 -8.58
N TRP A 173 15.45 5.67 -8.62
CA TRP A 173 14.10 6.22 -8.81
C TRP A 173 14.07 7.17 -9.99
N LYS A 174 12.96 7.15 -10.73
CA LYS A 174 12.70 8.08 -11.84
C LYS A 174 11.22 8.46 -11.87
N CYS A 175 10.92 9.70 -12.24
CA CYS A 175 9.54 10.13 -12.40
C CYS A 175 8.84 9.32 -13.49
N PHE A 176 7.63 8.89 -13.18
CA PHE A 176 6.79 8.20 -14.15
C PHE A 176 6.32 9.18 -15.23
N GLY A 177 6.26 8.67 -16.45
CA GLY A 177 5.58 9.28 -17.58
C GLY A 177 5.21 8.18 -18.59
N PRO A 178 4.12 8.33 -19.37
CA PRO A 178 3.62 7.27 -20.24
C PRO A 178 4.64 6.75 -21.27
N ASN A 179 5.61 7.60 -21.66
CA ASN A 179 6.65 7.27 -22.63
C ASN A 179 8.04 7.20 -21.99
N THR A 180 8.12 7.16 -20.66
CA THR A 180 9.39 7.11 -19.95
C THR A 180 9.99 5.72 -20.06
N ASP A 181 11.20 5.64 -20.61
CA ASP A 181 12.00 4.42 -20.55
C ASP A 181 12.60 4.24 -19.15
N PHE A 182 12.48 3.02 -18.62
CA PHE A 182 12.95 2.62 -17.30
C PHE A 182 14.08 1.61 -17.47
N PRO A 183 15.33 2.02 -17.22
CA PRO A 183 16.46 1.10 -17.20
C PRO A 183 16.30 0.03 -16.12
N SER A 184 17.06 -1.05 -16.27
CA SER A 184 17.04 -2.15 -15.31
C SER A 184 17.37 -1.70 -13.89
N GLY A 185 16.56 -2.14 -12.92
CA GLY A 185 16.72 -1.78 -11.51
C GLY A 185 16.24 -0.37 -11.14
N VAL A 186 15.60 0.36 -12.06
CA VAL A 186 15.00 1.68 -11.79
C VAL A 186 13.50 1.53 -11.53
N LEU A 187 13.04 2.02 -10.39
CA LEU A 187 11.62 2.10 -10.02
C LEU A 187 11.04 3.47 -10.38
N ALA A 188 9.72 3.51 -10.58
CA ALA A 188 9.00 4.78 -10.68
C ALA A 188 8.78 5.39 -9.30
N TYR A 189 8.87 6.72 -9.19
CA TYR A 189 8.31 7.41 -8.04
C TYR A 189 6.81 7.09 -7.91
N PRO A 190 6.32 6.76 -6.69
CA PRO A 190 4.94 6.31 -6.51
C PRO A 190 3.94 7.48 -6.42
N PHE A 191 4.22 8.59 -7.09
CA PHE A 191 3.37 9.78 -7.16
C PHE A 191 3.69 10.56 -8.44
N PRO A 192 2.75 11.37 -8.95
CA PRO A 192 3.02 12.26 -10.07
C PRO A 192 4.17 13.22 -9.76
N CYS A 193 5.16 13.29 -10.64
CA CYS A 193 6.28 14.24 -10.56
C CYS A 193 6.75 14.64 -11.97
N ASP A 194 7.72 15.55 -12.05
CA ASP A 194 8.23 16.13 -13.31
C ASP A 194 7.13 16.67 -14.25
N GLY A 195 6.07 17.24 -13.68
CA GLY A 195 4.96 17.83 -14.43
C GLY A 195 4.01 16.82 -15.07
N HIS A 196 4.22 15.52 -14.87
CA HIS A 196 3.21 14.52 -15.23
C HIS A 196 1.94 14.76 -14.41
N GLN A 197 0.78 14.68 -15.07
CA GLN A 197 -0.54 14.76 -14.45
C GLN A 197 -1.32 13.54 -14.88
N LEU A 198 -2.02 12.94 -13.93
CA LEU A 198 -2.99 11.90 -14.25
C LEU A 198 -4.23 12.56 -14.89
N PRO A 199 -5.08 11.79 -15.58
CA PRO A 199 -6.40 12.24 -15.94
C PRO A 199 -7.16 12.77 -14.70
N PRO A 200 -7.92 13.88 -14.80
CA PRO A 200 -8.61 14.49 -13.66
C PRO A 200 -9.48 13.52 -12.86
N GLU A 201 -10.12 12.57 -13.53
CA GLU A 201 -10.93 11.54 -12.91
C GLU A 201 -10.13 10.65 -11.94
N GLN A 202 -8.84 10.42 -12.18
CA GLN A 202 -8.00 9.60 -11.29
C GLN A 202 -7.57 10.34 -10.01
N TYR A 203 -7.95 11.61 -9.84
CA TYR A 203 -7.81 12.34 -8.59
C TYR A 203 -9.08 12.29 -7.72
N ASP A 204 -10.18 11.74 -8.24
CA ASP A 204 -11.41 11.55 -7.47
C ASP A 204 -11.31 10.25 -6.65
N LEU A 205 -11.45 10.37 -5.34
CA LEU A 205 -11.43 9.25 -4.39
C LEU A 205 -12.53 8.21 -4.69
N ASP A 206 -13.62 8.67 -5.29
CA ASP A 206 -14.79 7.87 -5.64
C ASP A 206 -14.77 7.39 -7.10
N PHE A 207 -13.74 7.72 -7.88
CA PHE A 207 -13.63 7.31 -9.30
C PHE A 207 -13.79 5.80 -9.50
N LYS A 208 -13.31 5.01 -8.55
CA LYS A 208 -13.42 3.55 -8.55
C LYS A 208 -14.86 3.01 -8.50
N TYR A 209 -15.83 3.85 -8.13
CA TYR A 209 -17.25 3.50 -8.09
C TYR A 209 -18.01 4.01 -9.34
N ALA A 210 -17.34 4.74 -10.23
CA ALA A 210 -17.94 5.13 -11.50
C ALA A 210 -18.05 3.91 -12.43
N PRO A 211 -19.22 3.72 -13.09
CA PRO A 211 -19.49 2.55 -13.95
C PRO A 211 -18.71 2.51 -15.26
#